data_AF-A0A496WWC2-F1
#
_entry.id   AF-A0A496WWC2-F1
#
_cell.length_a   1.000
_cell.length_b   1.000
_cell.length_c   1.000
_cell.angle_alpha   90.00
_cell.angle_beta   90.00
_cell.angle_gamma   90.00
#
_symmetry.space_group_name_H-M   'P 1'
#
loop_
_entity.id
_entity.type
_entity.pdbx_description
1 polymer ?
#
loop_
_entity_poly.entity_id
_entity_poly.type
_entity_poly.pdbx_seq_one_letter_code
_entity_poly.pdbx_strand_id
1 'polypeptide(L)'
;MATSSLHDPEILDKLSALKPVSLQASVYRAVFQGGDPTVGSLAGGRWSPPQTFEALYTSLSAAGALAEVLFHLERQPIFPTKPVELHTLSIATAATIDLSTDEACNALGLDKRALTSMDYTLCQDVGHAVEFLGFDSLQVRSA
;
A
#
# COMPACT_ATOMS: atom_id res chain seq x y z
N MET A 1 -15.25 9.81 28.56
CA MET A 1 -13.88 9.46 28.14
C MET A 1 -14.02 8.51 26.96
N ALA A 2 -13.81 9.01 25.74
CA ALA A 2 -13.89 8.17 24.55
C ALA A 2 -12.70 7.20 24.59
N THR A 3 -12.99 5.90 24.59
CA THR A 3 -12.00 4.86 24.32
C THR A 3 -11.41 5.13 22.95
N SER A 4 -10.17 5.59 22.89
CA SER A 4 -9.41 5.70 21.65
C SER A 4 -9.18 4.28 21.13
N SER A 5 -10.09 3.74 20.32
CA SER A 5 -9.79 2.50 19.59
C SER A 5 -8.69 2.81 18.59
N LEU A 6 -7.69 1.93 18.52
CA LEU A 6 -6.56 2.03 17.59
C LEU A 6 -7.02 2.09 16.12
N HIS A 7 -8.24 1.64 15.84
CA HIS A 7 -8.88 1.63 14.53
C HIS A 7 -10.25 2.29 14.59
N ASP A 8 -10.61 3.02 13.54
CA ASP A 8 -11.96 3.57 13.34
C ASP A 8 -12.98 2.42 13.13
N PRO A 9 -13.99 2.27 13.99
CA PRO A 9 -15.03 1.25 13.84
C PRO A 9 -15.76 1.32 12.50
N GLU A 10 -15.97 2.52 11.94
CA GLU A 10 -16.66 2.65 10.66
C GLU A 10 -15.83 2.08 9.51
N ILE A 11 -14.51 2.27 9.52
CA ILE A 11 -13.59 1.70 8.52
C ILE A 11 -13.59 0.17 8.63
N LEU A 12 -13.53 -0.36 9.86
CA LEU A 12 -13.57 -1.81 10.10
C LEU A 12 -14.87 -2.43 9.59
N ASP A 13 -16.01 -1.81 9.91
CA ASP A 13 -17.32 -2.29 9.46
C ASP A 13 -17.41 -2.30 7.94
N LYS A 14 -17.01 -1.20 7.28
CA LYS A 14 -17.01 -1.10 5.81
C LYS A 14 -16.09 -2.14 5.17
N LEU A 15 -14.87 -2.32 5.67
CA LEU A 15 -13.92 -3.32 5.15
C LEU A 15 -14.41 -4.76 5.34
N SER A 16 -14.98 -5.07 6.51
CA SER A 16 -15.52 -6.40 6.80
C SER A 16 -16.71 -6.79 5.91
N ALA A 17 -17.42 -5.79 5.38
CA ALA A 17 -18.51 -5.99 4.43
C ALA A 17 -18.03 -6.22 2.99
N LEU A 18 -16.77 -5.89 2.67
CA LEU A 18 -16.19 -6.15 1.36
C LEU A 18 -15.91 -7.63 1.19
N LYS A 19 -16.21 -8.16 0.00
CA LYS A 19 -15.86 -9.52 -0.37
C LYS A 19 -14.39 -9.54 -0.84
N PRO A 20 -13.47 -10.20 -0.12
CA PRO A 20 -12.10 -10.29 -0.58
C PRO A 20 -11.99 -11.18 -1.82
N VAL A 21 -10.95 -10.93 -2.62
CA VAL A 21 -10.63 -11.71 -3.82
C VAL A 21 -9.28 -12.39 -3.66
N SER A 22 -9.13 -13.59 -4.22
CA SER A 22 -7.81 -14.21 -4.34
C SER A 22 -7.07 -13.57 -5.50
N LEU A 23 -5.79 -13.22 -5.30
CA LEU A 23 -4.95 -12.66 -6.34
C LEU A 23 -3.69 -13.51 -6.52
N GLN A 24 -3.47 -13.96 -7.76
CA GLN A 24 -2.21 -14.53 -8.22
C GLN A 24 -1.68 -13.69 -9.37
N ALA A 25 -0.47 -13.15 -9.23
CA ALA A 25 0.08 -12.23 -10.21
C ALA A 25 1.60 -12.24 -10.22
N SER A 26 2.17 -11.85 -11.36
CA SER A 26 3.54 -11.35 -11.42
C SER A 26 3.52 -9.85 -11.15
N VAL A 27 4.24 -9.43 -10.12
CA VAL A 27 4.37 -8.02 -9.71
C VAL A 27 5.82 -7.58 -9.80
N TYR A 28 6.02 -6.28 -9.82
CA TYR A 28 7.31 -5.64 -9.95
C TYR A 28 7.62 -4.86 -8.70
N ARG A 29 8.85 -4.99 -8.22
CA ARG A 29 9.36 -4.19 -7.09
C ARG A 29 10.74 -3.68 -7.42
N ALA A 30 10.93 -2.38 -7.25
CA ALA A 30 12.21 -1.73 -7.39
C ALA A 30 12.84 -1.55 -6.00
N VAL A 31 14.06 -2.02 -5.81
CA VAL A 31 14.83 -1.87 -4.57
C VAL A 31 16.24 -1.40 -4.88
N PHE A 32 16.91 -0.74 -3.95
CA PHE A 32 18.33 -0.43 -4.14
C PHE A 32 19.15 -1.72 -4.21
N GLN A 33 20.18 -1.72 -5.04
CA GLN A 33 21.07 -2.86 -5.25
C GLN A 33 21.50 -3.53 -3.93
N GLY A 34 21.38 -4.85 -3.87
CA GLY A 34 21.69 -5.63 -2.66
C GLY A 34 20.63 -5.58 -1.55
N GLY A 35 19.49 -4.92 -1.78
CA GLY A 35 18.30 -5.08 -0.95
C GLY A 35 17.55 -6.36 -1.31
N ASP A 36 16.89 -6.98 -0.32
CA ASP A 36 16.02 -8.13 -0.56
C ASP A 36 14.64 -7.66 -1.04
N PRO A 37 14.19 -8.04 -2.26
CA PRO A 37 12.91 -7.62 -2.80
C PRO A 37 11.71 -8.30 -2.12
N THR A 38 11.92 -9.23 -1.19
CA THR A 38 10.87 -9.93 -0.43
C THR A 38 10.69 -9.40 1.00
N VAL A 39 11.59 -8.54 1.48
CA VAL A 39 11.50 -7.95 2.82
C VAL A 39 10.62 -6.70 2.80
N GLY A 40 9.60 -6.66 3.67
CA GLY A 40 8.69 -5.52 3.80
C GLY A 40 9.36 -4.29 4.41
N SER A 41 8.72 -3.12 4.25
CA SER A 41 9.19 -1.87 4.85
C SER A 41 8.40 -1.52 6.10
N LEU A 42 9.11 -1.14 7.17
CA LEU A 42 8.54 -0.52 8.38
C LEU A 42 8.60 1.01 8.37
N ALA A 43 9.16 1.63 7.32
CA ALA A 43 9.29 3.08 7.24
C ALA A 43 7.94 3.81 7.13
N GLY A 44 6.87 3.07 6.88
CA GLY A 44 5.56 3.60 6.52
C GLY A 44 5.49 4.00 5.05
N GLY A 45 4.27 4.28 4.60
CA GLY A 45 3.97 4.71 3.24
C GLY A 45 2.54 5.23 3.18
N ARG A 46 2.00 5.39 1.96
CA ARG A 46 0.62 5.86 1.79
C ARG A 46 -0.39 4.93 2.46
N TRP A 47 -0.16 3.61 2.44
CA TRP A 47 -1.09 2.59 2.91
C TRP A 47 -0.60 1.83 4.15
N SER A 48 0.49 2.27 4.77
CA SER A 48 1.00 1.64 5.98
C SER A 48 1.50 2.71 6.94
N PRO A 49 0.99 2.75 8.18
CA PRO A 49 1.60 3.58 9.21
C PRO A 49 3.05 3.14 9.46
N PRO A 50 3.94 4.06 9.85
CA PRO A 50 5.31 3.69 10.20
C PRO A 50 5.34 2.82 11.46
N GLN A 51 6.24 1.83 11.48
CA GLN A 51 6.54 0.98 12.64
C GLN A 51 5.36 0.14 13.18
N THR A 52 4.30 -0.08 12.40
CA THR A 52 3.16 -0.93 12.80
C THR A 52 3.26 -2.35 12.26
N PHE A 53 3.49 -2.50 10.95
CA PHE A 53 3.64 -3.79 10.27
C PHE A 53 4.52 -3.64 9.03
N GLU A 54 5.09 -4.75 8.58
CA GLU A 54 5.90 -4.79 7.35
C GLU A 54 5.00 -4.79 6.11
N ALA A 55 5.17 -3.79 5.25
CA ALA A 55 4.42 -3.69 4.00
C ALA A 55 5.32 -3.86 2.76
N LEU A 56 4.88 -4.72 1.83
CA LEU A 56 5.49 -4.88 0.52
C LEU A 56 4.75 -4.04 -0.53
N TYR A 57 5.34 -2.92 -0.93
CA TYR A 57 4.83 -2.13 -2.05
C TYR A 57 5.34 -2.72 -3.37
N THR A 58 4.40 -3.12 -4.21
CA THR A 58 4.67 -3.70 -5.53
C THR A 58 3.71 -3.10 -6.56
N SER A 59 4.03 -3.25 -7.84
CA SER A 59 3.21 -2.77 -8.94
C SER A 59 2.92 -3.90 -9.91
N LEU A 60 1.72 -3.92 -10.50
CA LEU A 60 1.38 -4.84 -11.61
C LEU A 60 2.10 -4.46 -12.92
N SER A 61 2.76 -3.30 -12.98
CA SER A 61 3.57 -2.88 -14.13
C SER A 61 5.00 -2.50 -13.72
N ALA A 62 5.97 -2.89 -14.56
CA ALA A 62 7.37 -2.50 -14.41
C ALA A 62 7.54 -0.97 -14.42
N ALA A 63 6.85 -0.28 -15.33
CA ALA A 63 6.87 1.17 -15.43
C ALA A 63 6.33 1.84 -14.15
N GLY A 64 5.25 1.32 -13.58
CA GLY A 64 4.69 1.82 -12.32
C GLY A 64 5.64 1.63 -11.13
N ALA A 65 6.31 0.47 -11.03
CA ALA A 65 7.30 0.25 -9.97
C ALA A 65 8.47 1.25 -10.04
N LEU A 66 8.93 1.55 -11.25
CA LEU A 66 9.99 2.54 -11.47
C LEU A 66 9.51 3.98 -11.22
N ALA A 67 8.28 4.32 -11.64
CA ALA A 67 7.71 5.64 -11.45
C ALA A 67 7.59 6.01 -9.96
N GLU A 68 7.14 5.08 -9.11
CA GLU A 68 7.04 5.29 -7.66
C GLU A 68 8.41 5.55 -7.02
N VAL A 69 9.43 4.77 -7.41
CA VAL A 69 10.79 4.99 -6.91
C VAL A 69 11.33 6.34 -7.38
N LEU A 70 11.19 6.67 -8.67
CA LEU A 70 11.64 7.94 -9.21
C LEU A 70 10.97 9.13 -8.51
N PHE A 71 9.65 9.06 -8.27
CA PHE A 71 8.91 10.07 -7.54
C PHE A 71 9.50 10.34 -6.14
N HIS A 72 9.93 9.30 -5.43
CA HIS A 72 10.58 9.44 -4.13
C HIS A 72 12.02 9.96 -4.22
N LEU A 73 12.78 9.53 -5.24
CA LEU A 73 14.17 9.95 -5.46
C LEU A 73 14.27 11.43 -5.84
N GLU A 74 13.39 11.91 -6.71
CA GLU A 74 13.34 13.31 -7.16
C GLU A 74 13.08 14.31 -6.02
N ARG A 75 12.52 13.82 -4.91
CA ARG A 75 12.22 14.60 -3.71
C ARG A 75 13.34 14.56 -2.68
N GLN A 76 14.39 13.77 -2.90
CA GLN A 76 15.55 13.74 -2.01
C GLN A 76 16.42 14.96 -2.27
N PRO A 77 16.97 15.60 -1.21
CA PRO A 77 17.87 16.74 -1.38
C PRO A 77 19.16 16.36 -2.13
N ILE A 78 19.53 15.07 -2.09
CA ILE A 78 20.69 14.52 -2.78
C ILE A 78 20.25 13.25 -3.50
N PHE A 79 20.46 13.21 -4.82
CA PHE A 79 20.13 12.04 -5.62
C PHE A 79 21.05 10.86 -5.24
N PRO A 80 20.49 9.70 -4.87
CA PRO A 80 21.29 8.53 -4.54
C PRO A 80 22.13 8.03 -5.73
N THR A 81 23.39 7.69 -5.47
CA THR A 81 24.30 7.12 -6.49
C THR A 81 24.16 5.61 -6.63
N LYS A 82 23.53 4.96 -5.63
CA LYS A 82 23.35 3.51 -5.62
C LYS A 82 22.30 3.10 -6.66
N PRO A 83 22.60 2.13 -7.55
CA PRO A 83 21.64 1.68 -8.55
C PRO A 83 20.36 1.12 -7.91
N VAL A 84 19.24 1.27 -8.61
CA VAL A 84 17.97 0.61 -8.31
C VAL A 84 17.85 -0.60 -9.24
N GLU A 85 17.54 -1.75 -8.66
CA GLU A 85 17.30 -3.00 -9.36
C GLU A 85 15.78 -3.27 -9.38
N LEU A 86 15.28 -3.66 -10.55
CA LEU A 86 13.87 -4.03 -10.73
C LEU A 86 13.74 -5.56 -10.69
N HIS A 87 12.93 -6.05 -9.77
CA HIS A 87 12.67 -7.47 -9.59
C HIS A 87 11.24 -7.81 -10.01
N THR A 88 11.07 -8.99 -10.58
CA THR A 88 9.76 -9.62 -10.79
C THR A 88 9.52 -10.62 -9.68
N LEU A 89 8.39 -10.51 -9.00
CA LEU A 89 7.96 -11.41 -7.94
C LEU A 89 6.69 -12.12 -8.37
N SER A 90 6.57 -13.41 -8.01
CA SER A 90 5.30 -14.13 -8.10
C SER A 90 4.62 -14.04 -6.74
N ILE A 91 3.37 -13.57 -6.72
CA ILE A 91 2.57 -13.48 -5.50
C ILE A 91 1.33 -14.35 -5.60
N ALA A 92 0.91 -14.87 -4.45
CA ALA A 92 -0.37 -15.54 -4.27
C ALA A 92 -0.95 -15.09 -2.93
N THR A 93 -2.16 -14.56 -2.97
CA THR A 93 -2.90 -14.08 -1.79
C THR A 93 -4.32 -14.65 -1.85
N ALA A 94 -4.86 -15.00 -0.69
CA ALA A 94 -6.18 -15.59 -0.56
C ALA A 94 -7.25 -14.52 -0.30
N ALA A 95 -6.89 -13.45 0.41
CA ALA A 95 -7.81 -12.42 0.85
C ALA A 95 -7.27 -11.00 0.54
N THR A 96 -7.46 -10.56 -0.71
CA THR A 96 -7.14 -9.20 -1.17
C THR A 96 -8.36 -8.30 -1.12
N ILE A 97 -8.21 -7.10 -0.55
CA ILE A 97 -9.17 -6.01 -0.74
C ILE A 97 -8.80 -5.26 -2.01
N ASP A 98 -9.76 -5.09 -2.92
CA ASP A 98 -9.57 -4.39 -4.19
C ASP A 98 -10.19 -2.99 -4.14
N LEU A 99 -9.33 -1.98 -4.06
CA LEU A 99 -9.66 -0.55 -4.16
C LEU A 99 -9.25 0.03 -5.52
N SER A 100 -9.26 -0.79 -6.57
CA SER A 100 -8.95 -0.34 -7.94
C SER A 100 -10.10 0.39 -8.62
N THR A 101 -11.26 0.55 -7.99
CA THR A 101 -12.40 1.32 -8.53
C THR A 101 -12.76 2.51 -7.66
N ASP A 102 -13.32 3.55 -8.29
CA ASP A 102 -13.74 4.75 -7.57
C ASP A 102 -14.88 4.41 -6.60
N GLU A 103 -15.74 3.46 -6.95
CA GLU A 103 -16.81 2.96 -6.10
C GLU A 103 -16.27 2.31 -4.82
N ALA A 104 -15.23 1.47 -4.93
CA ALA A 104 -14.61 0.81 -3.79
C ALA A 104 -13.90 1.81 -2.87
N CYS A 105 -13.17 2.78 -3.44
CA CYS A 105 -12.57 3.87 -2.68
C CYS A 105 -13.62 4.73 -1.96
N ASN A 106 -14.68 5.14 -2.67
CA ASN A 106 -15.74 5.97 -2.11
C ASN A 106 -16.51 5.26 -0.98
N ALA A 107 -16.66 3.93 -1.04
CA ALA A 107 -17.26 3.16 0.04
C ALA A 107 -16.48 3.28 1.37
N LEU A 108 -15.18 3.56 1.30
CA LEU A 108 -14.29 3.80 2.45
C LEU A 108 -14.07 5.29 2.75
N GLY A 109 -14.74 6.20 2.03
CA GLY A 109 -14.52 7.65 2.16
C GLY A 109 -13.21 8.15 1.54
N LEU A 110 -12.54 7.32 0.73
CA LEU A 110 -11.31 7.68 0.02
C LEU A 110 -11.67 8.42 -1.27
N ASP A 111 -11.80 9.75 -1.19
CA ASP A 111 -11.98 10.58 -2.38
C ASP A 111 -10.66 10.80 -3.14
N LYS A 112 -10.73 11.42 -4.33
CA LYS A 112 -9.55 11.72 -5.15
C LYS A 112 -8.50 12.57 -4.42
N ARG A 113 -8.92 13.42 -3.48
CA ARG A 113 -8.00 14.26 -2.71
C ARG A 113 -7.26 13.42 -1.68
N ALA A 114 -7.95 12.53 -0.96
CA ALA A 114 -7.33 11.60 -0.02
C ALA A 114 -6.26 10.73 -0.72
N LEU A 115 -6.53 10.28 -1.94
CA LEU A 115 -5.62 9.44 -2.71
C LEU A 115 -4.37 10.17 -3.24
N THR A 116 -4.46 11.48 -3.49
CA THR A 116 -3.36 12.26 -4.12
C THR A 116 -2.63 13.20 -3.16
N SER A 117 -3.22 13.48 -2.00
CA SER A 117 -2.64 14.33 -0.94
C SER A 117 -1.34 13.73 -0.38
N MET A 118 -0.53 14.57 0.26
CA MET A 118 0.63 14.16 1.08
C MET A 118 0.22 13.83 2.53
N ASP A 119 -1.02 14.14 2.91
CA ASP A 119 -1.64 13.63 4.13
C ASP A 119 -2.11 12.20 3.86
N TYR A 120 -1.44 11.23 4.50
CA TYR A 120 -1.70 9.81 4.31
C TYR A 120 -2.58 9.22 5.40
N THR A 121 -3.04 9.99 6.40
CA THR A 121 -3.69 9.45 7.60
C THR A 121 -4.84 8.50 7.25
N LEU A 122 -5.78 8.92 6.39
CA LEU A 122 -6.91 8.06 6.02
C LEU A 122 -6.48 6.78 5.25
N CYS A 123 -5.52 6.90 4.33
CA CYS A 123 -5.01 5.73 3.60
C CYS A 123 -4.25 4.76 4.53
N GLN A 124 -3.50 5.29 5.50
CA GLN A 124 -2.80 4.51 6.52
C GLN A 124 -3.78 3.83 7.47
N ASP A 125 -4.85 4.52 7.89
CA ASP A 125 -5.91 3.93 8.72
C ASP A 125 -6.60 2.78 8.00
N VAL A 126 -6.91 2.94 6.71
CA VAL A 126 -7.46 1.86 5.88
C VAL A 126 -6.49 0.69 5.79
N GLY A 127 -5.21 0.93 5.46
CA GLY A 127 -4.23 -0.16 5.34
C GLY A 127 -3.95 -0.87 6.67
N HIS A 128 -3.96 -0.14 7.79
CA HIS A 128 -3.84 -0.73 9.13
C HIS A 128 -5.06 -1.54 9.51
N ALA A 129 -6.27 -1.09 9.13
CA ALA A 129 -7.49 -1.85 9.33
C ALA A 129 -7.53 -3.12 8.45
N VAL A 130 -6.98 -3.07 7.24
CA VAL A 130 -6.84 -4.24 6.35
C VAL A 130 -5.95 -5.31 7.00
N GLU A 131 -4.79 -4.91 7.52
CA GLU A 131 -3.89 -5.81 8.23
C GLU A 131 -4.53 -6.37 9.52
N PHE A 132 -5.17 -5.52 10.31
CA PHE A 132 -5.86 -5.92 11.54
C PHE A 132 -6.98 -6.94 11.31
N LEU A 133 -7.72 -6.82 10.20
CA LEU A 133 -8.78 -7.76 9.82
C LEU A 133 -8.24 -9.07 9.21
N GLY A 134 -6.92 -9.19 9.04
CA GLY A 134 -6.26 -10.40 8.54
C GLY A 134 -6.36 -10.58 7.02
N PHE A 135 -6.57 -9.50 6.27
CA PHE A 135 -6.46 -9.54 4.82
C PHE A 135 -4.97 -9.58 4.40
N ASP A 136 -4.66 -10.35 3.38
CA ASP A 136 -3.28 -10.60 2.93
C ASP A 136 -2.70 -9.43 2.14
N SER A 137 -3.56 -8.69 1.43
CA SER A 137 -3.11 -7.60 0.57
C SER A 137 -4.20 -6.58 0.25
N LEU A 138 -3.74 -5.43 -0.22
CA LEU A 138 -4.56 -4.30 -0.64
C LEU A 138 -4.15 -3.90 -2.06
N GLN A 139 -5.05 -4.06 -3.02
CA GLN A 139 -4.85 -3.62 -4.40
C GLN A 139 -5.40 -2.20 -4.57
N VAL A 140 -4.57 -1.30 -5.09
CA VAL A 140 -4.88 0.13 -5.17
C VAL A 140 -4.46 0.69 -6.52
N ARG A 141 -5.03 1.84 -6.91
CA ARG A 141 -4.48 2.65 -8.00
C ARG A 141 -3.24 3.39 -7.51
N SER A 142 -2.21 3.46 -8.35
CA SER A 142 -1.09 4.39 -8.15
C SER A 142 -1.63 5.83 -8.26
N ALA A 143 -1.09 6.72 -7.43
CA ALA A 143 -1.58 8.08 -7.21
C ALA A 143 -0.88 9.10 -8.12
#